data_AF-A0A1T4KGU2-F1
#
_entry.id   AF-A0A1T4KGU2-F1
#
_cell.length_a   1.000
_cell.length_b   1.000
_cell.length_c   1.000
_cell.angle_alpha   90.00
_cell.angle_beta   90.00
_cell.angle_gamma   90.00
#
_symmetry.space_group_name_H-M   'P 1'
#
loop_
_entity.id
_entity.type
_entity.pdbx_description
1 polymer ?
#
loop_
_entity_poly.entity_id
_entity_poly.type
_entity_poly.pdbx_seq_one_letter_code
_entity_poly.pdbx_strand_id
1 'polypeptide(L)' 'MAQSGKGKLNYRCPSCFMRDLDIDMFYDKDKEEYYCLRCQYTGTEEDVLRLNEMVRVRYKAMNKRFTKFDFD' A
#
# COMPACT_ATOMS: atom_id res chain seq x y z
N MET A 1 -9.72 12.66 17.96
CA MET A 1 -9.10 11.92 16.85
C MET A 1 -10.15 11.74 15.79
N ALA A 2 -10.20 12.64 14.81
CA ALA A 2 -11.17 12.53 13.74
C ALA A 2 -10.99 11.13 13.13
N GLN A 3 -12.04 10.31 13.18
CA GLN A 3 -12.16 9.22 12.23
C GLN A 3 -11.98 9.91 10.89
N SER A 4 -10.78 9.81 10.28
CA SER A 4 -10.55 10.26 8.91
C SER A 4 -11.72 9.67 8.14
N GLY A 5 -12.61 10.55 7.69
CA GLY A 5 -13.92 10.13 7.19
C GLY A 5 -13.71 9.15 6.05
N LYS A 6 -14.77 8.44 5.64
CA LYS A 6 -14.79 7.65 4.41
C LYS A 6 -14.55 8.57 3.20
N GLY A 7 -13.30 8.96 3.00
CA GLY A 7 -12.80 9.81 1.93
C GLY A 7 -12.34 8.95 0.76
N LYS A 8 -11.46 9.51 -0.08
CA LYS A 8 -10.83 8.87 -1.24
C LYS A 8 -10.40 7.42 -0.93
N LEU A 9 -10.42 6.56 -1.95
CA LEU A 9 -10.06 5.13 -1.88
C LEU A 9 -8.89 4.89 -0.90
N ASN A 10 -9.05 3.98 0.06
CA ASN A 10 -7.97 3.68 1.01
C ASN A 10 -6.80 3.01 0.26
N TYR A 11 -5.64 3.65 0.24
CA TYR A 11 -4.40 3.02 -0.23
C TYR A 11 -3.78 2.15 0.86
N ARG A 12 -3.09 1.08 0.46
CA ARG A 12 -2.24 0.31 1.38
C ARG A 12 -0.93 1.04 1.60
N CYS A 13 -0.42 0.97 2.83
CA CYS A 13 0.86 1.57 3.16
C CYS A 13 2.02 0.84 2.46
N PRO A 14 2.79 1.51 1.59
CA PRO A 14 3.87 0.85 0.83
C PRO A 14 5.00 0.34 1.73
N SER A 15 5.29 1.05 2.84
CA SER A 15 6.33 0.65 3.79
C SER A 15 5.92 -0.57 4.62
N CYS A 16 4.66 -0.65 5.05
CA CYS A 16 4.13 -1.83 5.73
C CYS A 16 4.01 -3.01 4.76
N PHE A 17 3.57 -2.76 3.54
CA PHE A 17 3.36 -3.79 2.53
C PHE A 17 4.69 -4.45 2.10
N MET A 18 5.80 -3.69 2.04
CA MET A 18 7.16 -4.23 1.89
C MET A 18 7.59 -5.16 3.03
N ARG A 19 6.92 -5.13 4.17
CA ARG A 19 7.16 -5.98 5.34
C ARG A 19 6.06 -7.04 5.51
N ASP A 20 5.33 -7.35 4.43
CA ASP A 20 4.23 -8.31 4.41
C ASP A 20 3.05 -7.93 5.32
N LEU A 21 2.96 -6.65 5.73
CA LEU A 21 1.84 -6.13 6.53
C LEU A 21 0.86 -5.38 5.63
N ASP A 22 -0.36 -5.88 5.54
CA ASP A 22 -1.44 -5.27 4.78
C ASP A 22 -2.26 -4.32 5.66
N ILE A 23 -2.01 -3.02 5.54
CA ILE A 23 -2.62 -1.99 6.38
C ILE A 23 -3.08 -0.83 5.51
N ASP A 24 -4.33 -0.43 5.69
CA ASP A 24 -4.91 0.75 5.08
C ASP A 24 -4.31 2.03 5.64
N MET A 25 -4.08 2.99 4.76
CA MET A 25 -3.70 4.35 5.10
C MET A 25 -4.94 5.20 5.31
N PHE A 26 -4.79 6.21 6.16
CA PHE A 26 -5.79 7.26 6.34
C PHE A 26 -5.44 8.46 5.47
N TYR A 27 -6.47 9.11 4.94
CA TYR A 27 -6.32 10.33 4.16
C TYR A 27 -6.61 11.55 5.04
N ASP A 28 -5.69 12.51 5.05
CA ASP A 28 -5.86 13.85 5.61
C ASP A 28 -6.30 14.80 4.49
N LYS A 29 -7.54 15.31 4.58
CA LYS A 29 -8.10 16.21 3.57
C LYS A 29 -7.49 17.61 3.63
N ASP A 30 -7.03 18.04 4.80
CA ASP A 30 -6.51 19.39 5.00
C ASP A 30 -5.10 19.54 4.42
N LYS A 31 -4.37 18.41 4.35
CA LYS A 31 -3.00 18.34 3.84
C LYS A 31 -2.87 17.65 2.49
N GLU A 32 -3.94 16.99 2.03
CA GLU A 32 -3.94 16.15 0.83
C GLU A 32 -2.92 15.00 0.88
N GLU A 33 -2.68 14.47 2.08
CA GLU A 33 -1.66 13.46 2.35
C GLU A 33 -2.27 12.18 2.91
N TYR A 34 -1.61 11.06 2.62
CA TYR A 34 -1.91 9.78 3.24
C TYR A 34 -0.92 9.52 4.38
N TYR A 35 -1.43 9.03 5.50
CA TYR A 35 -0.62 8.63 6.64
C TYR A 35 -0.97 7.23 7.13
N CYS A 36 0.04 6.50 7.60
CA CYS A 36 -0.09 5.17 8.17
C CYS A 36 0.08 5.21 9.70
N LEU A 37 -0.92 4.73 10.44
CA LEU A 37 -0.85 4.66 11.90
C LEU A 37 0.18 3.66 12.43
N ARG A 38 0.61 2.68 11.62
CA ARG A 38 1.52 1.64 12.08
C ARG A 38 2.99 2.03 12.02
N CYS A 39 3.42 2.55 10.87
CA CYS A 39 4.83 2.86 10.62
C CYS A 39 5.13 4.37 10.57
N GLN A 40 4.13 5.22 10.82
CA GLN A 40 4.24 6.68 10.76
C GLN A 40 4.67 7.22 9.39
N TYR A 41 4.51 6.42 8.32
CA TYR A 41 4.73 6.88 6.96
C TYR A 41 3.68 7.93 6.59
N THR A 42 4.13 9.03 5.99
CA THR A 42 3.32 10.13 5.45
C THR A 42 3.79 10.44 4.04
N GLY A 43 2.87 10.67 3.11
CA GLY A 43 3.22 11.07 1.74
C GLY A 43 2.01 11.44 0.89
N THR A 44 2.27 12.06 -0.25
CA THR A 44 1.24 12.42 -1.24
C THR A 44 0.72 11.17 -1.96
N GLU A 45 -0.40 11.31 -2.68
CA GLU A 45 -0.95 10.24 -3.51
C GLU A 45 0.05 9.71 -4.54
N GLU A 46 0.79 10.62 -5.18
CA GLU A 46 1.78 10.32 -6.21
C GLU A 46 2.92 9.47 -5.65
N ASP A 47 3.41 9.82 -4.46
CA ASP A 47 4.43 9.04 -3.76
C ASP A 47 3.92 7.66 -3.35
N VAL A 48 2.68 7.57 -2.84
CA VAL A 48 2.07 6.29 -2.46
C VAL A 48 1.95 5.37 -3.67
N LEU A 49 1.53 5.88 -4.83
CA LEU A 49 1.43 5.09 -6.07
C LEU A 49 2.80 4.64 -6.56
N ARG A 50 3.78 5.54 -6.59
CA ARG A 50 5.17 5.24 -7.00
C ARG A 50 5.78 4.16 -6.12
N LEU A 51 5.65 4.27 -4.80
CA LEU A 51 6.20 3.29 -3.87
C LEU A 51 5.47 1.95 -3.95
N ASN A 52 4.15 1.94 -4.16
CA ASN A 52 3.38 0.71 -4.37
C ASN A 52 3.83 -0.04 -5.63
N GLU A 53 4.16 0.66 -6.71
CA GLU A 53 4.69 0.03 -7.92
C GLU A 53 6.06 -0.62 -7.66
N MET A 54 6.92 -0.02 -6.82
CA MET A 54 8.17 -0.68 -6.41
C MET A 54 7.92 -1.96 -5.61
N VAL A 55 6.88 -2.03 -4.78
CA VAL A 55 6.57 -3.26 -4.03
C VAL A 55 6.23 -4.41 -4.97
N ARG A 56 5.56 -4.13 -6.10
CA ARG A 56 5.22 -5.15 -7.11
C ARG A 56 6.45 -5.81 -7.73
N VAL A 57 7.59 -5.11 -7.78
CA VAL A 57 8.86 -5.69 -8.26
C VAL A 57 9.31 -6.86 -7.39
N ARG A 58 9.01 -6.85 -6.09
CA ARG A 58 9.34 -7.95 -5.17
C ARG A 58 8.44 -9.16 -5.41
N TYR A 59 7.16 -8.94 -5.68
CA TYR A 59 6.17 -9.99 -5.89
C TYR A 59 5.87 -10.19 -7.40
N LYS A 60 6.91 -10.43 -8.21
CA LYS A 60 6.80 -10.58 -9.69
C LYS A 60 5.75 -11.59 -10.12
N ALA A 61 5.58 -12.65 -9.33
CA ALA A 61 4.63 -13.74 -9.59
C ALA A 61 3.40 -13.67 -8.68
N MET A 62 3.08 -12.52 -8.06
CA MET A 62 1.97 -12.39 -7.11
C MET A 62 0.64 -12.91 -7.68
N ASN A 63 0.41 -12.66 -8.98
CA ASN A 63 -0.81 -13.06 -9.68
C ASN A 63 -0.65 -14.36 -10.47
N LYS A 64 0.52 -15.01 -10.42
CA LYS A 64 0.77 -16.27 -11.11
C LYS A 64 0.59 -17.42 -10.13
N ARG A 65 -0.42 -18.26 -10.38
CA ARG A 65 -0.57 -19.54 -9.70
C ARG A 65 0.31 -20.57 -10.38
N PHE A 66 1.32 -21.07 -9.68
CA PHE A 66 2.11 -22.19 -10.15
C PHE A 66 1.37 -23.50 -9.87
N THR A 67 1.39 -24.41 -10.84
CA THR A 67 0.88 -25.77 -10.75
C THR A 67 2.03 -26.77 -10.83
N LYS A 68 1.78 -28.05 -10.55
CA LYS A 68 2.80 -29.11 -10.64
C LYS A 68 3.44 -29.17 -12.05
N PHE A 69 2.65 -28.93 -13.09
CA PHE A 69 3.07 -29.01 -14.49
C PHE A 69 3.94 -27.84 -14.97
N ASP A 70 4.09 -26.77 -14.17
CA ASP A 70 4.99 -25.65 -14.50
C ASP A 70 6.46 -25.97 -14.22
N PHE A 71 6.76 -27.11 -13.61
CA PHE A 71 8.10 -27.53 -13.16
C PHE A 71 8.52 -28.91 -13.68
N ASP A 72 7.69 -29.56 -14.50
CA ASP A 72 8.01 -30.80 -15.24
C ASP A 72 8.62 -30.44 -16.61
#